data_AF-A0A7S0GL31-F1
#
_entry.id   AF-A0A7S0GL31-F1
#
_cell.length_a   1.000
_cell.length_b   1.000
_cell.length_c   1.000
_cell.angle_alpha   90.00
_cell.angle_beta   90.00
_cell.angle_gamma   90.00
#
_symmetry.space_group_name_H-M   'P 1'
#
loop_
_entity.id
_entity.type
_entity.pdbx_description
1 polymer ?
#
loop_
_entity_poly.entity_id
_entity_poly.type
_entity_poly.pdbx_seq_one_letter_code
_entity_poly.pdbx_strand_id
1 'polypeptide(L)'
;EHELMKVMDVDNVARMYCATEEYHANRLAKACIDFIMENIREVTANQAFQEEMRHYPHLCIPVLKAAADLIPEPVRKKQRTGSSGQGTGVGGDGCSSPVPSDS
;
A
#
# COMPACT_ATOMS: atom_id res chain seq x y z
N GLU A 1 -3.65 8.39 -25.03
CA GLU A 1 -4.06 7.71 -23.76
C GLU A 1 -5.29 6.83 -23.93
N HIS A 2 -6.45 7.33 -24.40
CA HIS A 2 -7.69 6.53 -24.46
C HIS A 2 -7.58 5.25 -25.32
N GLU A 3 -6.99 5.33 -26.52
CA GLU A 3 -6.79 4.13 -27.36
C GLU A 3 -5.79 3.14 -26.76
N LEU A 4 -4.79 3.63 -26.03
CA LEU A 4 -3.83 2.79 -25.32
C LEU A 4 -4.51 1.98 -24.21
N MET A 5 -5.42 2.61 -23.46
CA MET A 5 -6.20 1.93 -22.43
C MET A 5 -7.08 0.80 -22.98
N LYS A 6 -7.51 0.86 -24.25
CA LYS A 6 -8.34 -0.18 -24.89
C LYS A 6 -7.57 -1.42 -25.32
N VAL A 7 -6.26 -1.28 -25.52
CA VAL A 7 -5.40 -2.37 -26.00
C VAL A 7 -4.49 -2.91 -24.90
N MET A 8 -4.67 -2.45 -23.66
CA MET A 8 -3.88 -2.90 -22.52
C MET A 8 -4.16 -4.37 -22.21
N ASP A 9 -3.09 -5.14 -22.02
CA ASP A 9 -3.14 -6.56 -21.67
C ASP A 9 -1.96 -6.94 -20.75
N VAL A 10 -1.92 -8.20 -20.31
CA VAL A 10 -0.90 -8.72 -19.40
C VAL A 10 0.52 -8.66 -20.02
N ASP A 11 0.65 -8.76 -21.34
CA ASP A 11 1.93 -8.82 -22.05
C ASP A 11 2.51 -7.43 -22.39
N ASN A 12 1.66 -6.40 -22.37
CA ASN A 12 2.04 -5.04 -22.75
C ASN A 12 1.95 -4.02 -21.61
N VAL A 13 1.22 -4.31 -20.52
CA VAL A 13 1.03 -3.36 -19.41
C VAL A 13 2.35 -2.93 -18.77
N ALA A 14 3.36 -3.82 -18.70
CA ALA A 14 4.68 -3.49 -18.16
C ALA A 14 5.34 -2.33 -18.92
N ARG A 15 5.45 -2.48 -20.25
CA ARG A 15 6.04 -1.47 -21.14
C ARG A 15 5.24 -0.18 -21.16
N MET A 16 3.91 -0.30 -21.19
CA MET A 16 3.03 0.86 -21.11
C MET A 16 3.24 1.63 -19.81
N TYR A 17 3.35 0.92 -18.68
CA TYR A 17 3.52 1.53 -17.37
C TYR A 17 4.87 2.24 -17.25
N CYS A 18 5.96 1.61 -17.69
CA CYS A 18 7.28 2.25 -17.76
C CYS A 18 7.26 3.52 -18.62
N ALA A 19 6.63 3.48 -19.79
CA ALA A 19 6.51 4.65 -20.66
C ALA A 19 5.75 5.82 -19.99
N THR A 20 4.86 5.55 -19.03
CA THR A 20 4.12 6.64 -18.35
C THR A 20 5.02 7.56 -17.53
N GLU A 21 6.16 7.07 -17.07
CA GLU A 21 7.15 7.88 -16.38
C GLU A 21 7.84 8.86 -17.35
N GLU A 22 8.30 8.34 -18.50
CA GLU A 22 9.01 9.13 -19.51
C GLU A 22 8.14 10.25 -20.09
N TYR A 23 6.86 9.98 -20.29
CA TYR A 23 5.92 10.94 -20.88
C TYR A 23 5.09 11.71 -19.84
N HIS A 24 5.35 11.50 -18.54
CA HIS A 24 4.57 12.09 -17.44
C HIS A 24 3.05 11.89 -17.60
N ALA A 25 2.65 10.72 -18.10
CA ALA A 25 1.28 10.40 -18.49
C ALA A 25 0.46 9.90 -17.30
N ASN A 26 0.16 10.78 -16.34
CA ASN A 26 -0.45 10.43 -15.06
C ASN A 26 -1.79 9.66 -15.17
N ARG A 27 -2.62 9.99 -16.16
CA ARG A 27 -3.90 9.31 -16.38
C ARG A 27 -3.70 7.88 -16.87
N LEU A 28 -2.74 7.68 -17.77
CA LEU A 28 -2.38 6.34 -18.22
C LEU A 28 -1.69 5.55 -17.11
N ALA A 29 -0.86 6.18 -16.28
CA ALA A 29 -0.20 5.54 -15.15
C ALA A 29 -1.24 4.97 -14.18
N LYS A 30 -2.28 5.76 -13.86
CA LYS A 30 -3.40 5.29 -13.04
C LYS A 30 -4.11 4.10 -13.69
N ALA A 31 -4.44 4.17 -14.98
CA ALA A 31 -5.09 3.06 -15.67
C ALA A 31 -4.24 1.78 -15.69
N CYS A 32 -2.91 1.90 -15.83
CA CYS A 32 -2.00 0.76 -15.72
C CYS A 32 -2.06 0.15 -14.33
N ILE A 33 -2.00 0.97 -13.27
CA ILE A 33 -2.09 0.48 -11.89
C ILE A 33 -3.44 -0.21 -11.64
N ASP A 34 -4.55 0.40 -12.07
CA ASP A 34 -5.89 -0.19 -11.94
C ASP A 34 -5.93 -1.58 -12.62
N PHE A 35 -5.44 -1.69 -13.86
CA PHE A 35 -5.36 -2.97 -14.59
C PHE A 35 -4.45 -3.99 -13.89
N ILE A 36 -3.28 -3.57 -13.40
CA ILE A 36 -2.35 -4.42 -12.65
C ILE A 36 -3.03 -4.97 -11.40
N MET A 37 -3.80 -4.14 -10.68
CA MET A 37 -4.51 -4.58 -9.47
C MET A 37 -5.62 -5.57 -9.78
N GLU A 38 -6.37 -5.35 -10.87
CA GLU A 38 -7.41 -6.29 -11.34
C GLU A 38 -6.83 -7.65 -11.76
N ASN A 39 -5.62 -7.66 -12.32
CA ASN A 39 -4.97 -8.85 -12.89
C ASN A 39 -3.68 -9.25 -12.15
N ILE A 40 -3.57 -8.91 -10.85
CA ILE A 40 -2.29 -8.94 -10.12
C ILE A 40 -1.61 -10.30 -10.11
N ARG A 41 -2.37 -11.40 -10.10
CA ARG A 41 -1.82 -12.76 -10.12
C ARG A 41 -1.14 -13.09 -11.44
N GLU A 42 -1.77 -12.71 -12.55
CA GLU A 42 -1.25 -12.98 -13.90
C GLU A 42 -0.09 -12.06 -14.23
N VAL A 43 -0.23 -10.77 -13.92
CA VAL A 43 0.81 -9.76 -14.15
C VAL A 43 2.07 -10.05 -13.35
N THR A 44 1.96 -10.39 -12.06
CA THR A 44 3.15 -10.70 -11.23
C THR A 44 3.82 -12.02 -11.62
N ALA A 45 3.10 -12.95 -12.25
CA ALA A 45 3.67 -14.17 -12.82
C ALA A 45 4.30 -13.96 -14.21
N ASN A 46 4.01 -12.84 -14.88
CA ASN A 46 4.54 -12.52 -16.20
C ASN A 46 6.02 -12.13 -16.13
N GLN A 47 6.87 -12.82 -16.92
CA GLN A 47 8.32 -12.59 -16.92
C GLN A 47 8.71 -11.21 -17.45
N ALA A 48 8.06 -10.72 -18.50
CA ALA A 48 8.33 -9.39 -19.04
C ALA A 48 8.02 -8.31 -17.99
N PHE A 49 6.94 -8.47 -17.22
CA PHE A 49 6.66 -7.57 -16.11
C PHE A 49 7.74 -7.61 -15.02
N GLN A 50 8.19 -8.80 -14.63
CA GLN A 50 9.27 -8.94 -13.63
C GLN A 50 10.59 -8.32 -14.11
N GLU A 51 10.94 -8.50 -15.38
CA GLU A 51 12.13 -7.91 -15.99
C GLU A 51 12.05 -6.37 -15.99
N GLU A 52 10.94 -5.79 -16.43
CA GLU A 52 10.75 -4.33 -16.40
C GLU A 52 10.81 -3.78 -14.97
N MET A 53 10.13 -4.40 -14.01
CA MET A 53 10.16 -3.96 -12.60
C MET A 53 11.57 -4.08 -11.97
N ARG A 54 12.42 -4.97 -12.49
CA ARG A 54 13.84 -5.04 -12.08
C ARG A 54 14.63 -3.83 -12.55
N HIS A 55 14.33 -3.32 -13.75
CA HIS A 55 14.96 -2.13 -14.31
C HIS A 55 14.41 -0.85 -13.69
N TYR A 56 13.11 -0.84 -13.35
CA TYR A 56 12.39 0.32 -12.82
C TYR A 56 11.73 0.04 -11.46
N PRO A 57 12.50 -0.26 -10.40
CA PRO A 57 11.95 -0.73 -9.11
C PRO A 57 11.10 0.31 -8.38
N HIS A 58 11.27 1.60 -8.66
CA HIS A 58 10.46 2.68 -8.09
C HIS A 58 9.00 2.62 -8.56
N LEU A 59 8.72 2.03 -9.73
CA LEU A 59 7.36 1.82 -10.23
C LEU A 59 6.57 0.78 -9.42
N CYS A 60 7.25 -0.05 -8.61
CA CYS A 60 6.57 -0.93 -7.67
C CYS A 60 5.88 -0.16 -6.55
N ILE A 61 6.37 1.02 -6.16
CA ILE A 61 5.84 1.75 -4.99
C ILE A 61 4.37 2.16 -5.18
N PRO A 62 3.96 2.79 -6.30
CA PRO A 62 2.54 3.08 -6.54
C PRO A 62 1.66 1.83 -6.57
N VAL A 63 2.14 0.72 -7.14
CA VAL A 63 1.42 -0.55 -7.14
C VAL A 63 1.25 -1.11 -5.73
N LEU A 64 2.31 -1.10 -4.92
CA LEU A 64 2.27 -1.53 -3.53
C LEU A 64 1.36 -0.66 -2.66
N LYS A 65 1.31 0.66 -2.92
CA LYS A 65 0.35 1.56 -2.26
C LYS A 65 -1.08 1.17 -2.59
N ALA A 66 -1.38 0.97 -3.88
CA ALA A 66 -2.70 0.52 -4.31
C ALA A 66 -3.09 -0.84 -3.70
N ALA A 67 -2.13 -1.77 -3.59
CA ALA A 67 -2.35 -3.05 -2.92
C ALA A 67 -2.60 -2.90 -1.40
N ALA A 68 -1.86 -2.01 -0.73
CA ALA A 68 -2.05 -1.73 0.69
C ALA A 68 -3.44 -1.15 0.99
N ASP A 69 -3.95 -0.28 0.11
CA ASP A 69 -5.28 0.33 0.25
C ASP A 69 -6.43 -0.71 0.17
N LEU A 70 -6.18 -1.90 -0.38
CA LEU A 70 -7.15 -3.00 -0.42
C LEU A 70 -7.15 -3.86 0.85
N ILE A 71 -6.15 -3.71 1.73
CA ILE A 71 -6.07 -4.48 2.98
C ILE A 71 -7.09 -3.89 3.97
N PRO A 72 -8.09 -4.67 4.43
CA PRO A 72 -9.03 -4.17 5.43
C PRO A 72 -8.30 -3.80 6.72
N GLU A 73 -8.58 -2.61 7.26
CA GLU A 73 -8.05 -2.20 8.56
C GLU A 73 -8.46 -3.22 9.64
N PRO A 74 -7.52 -3.70 10.47
CA PRO A 74 -7.86 -4.61 11.54
C PRO A 74 -8.83 -3.93 12.49
N VAL A 75 -9.99 -4.59 12.72
CA VAL A 75 -10.99 -4.12 13.67
C VAL A 75 -10.34 -4.10 15.06
N ARG A 76 -9.86 -2.93 15.48
CA ARG A 76 -9.40 -2.71 16.84
C ARG A 76 -10.61 -2.86 17.75
N LYS A 77 -10.82 -4.06 18.30
CA LYS A 77 -11.75 -4.27 19.39
C LYS A 77 -11.28 -3.37 20.53
N LYS A 78 -11.94 -2.21 20.70
CA LYS A 78 -11.85 -1.43 21.93
C LYS A 78 -12.26 -2.39 23.04
N GLN A 79 -11.26 -2.91 23.76
CA GLN A 79 -11.46 -3.52 25.05
C GLN A 79 -12.08 -2.43 25.92
N ARG A 80 -13.41 -2.46 26.01
CA ARG A 80 -14.16 -1.66 26.96
C ARG A 80 -13.73 -2.18 28.31
N THR A 81 -12.78 -1.51 28.95
CA THR A 81 -12.47 -1.67 30.36
C THR A 81 -13.76 -1.35 31.11
N GLY A 82 -14.56 -2.37 31.37
CA GLY A 82 -15.71 -2.30 32.26
C GLY A 82 -15.17 -2.18 33.69
N SER A 83 -14.89 -0.95 34.12
CA SER A 83 -14.76 -0.64 35.54
C SER A 83 -16.11 -0.13 36.01
N SER A 84 -16.96 -1.05 36.46
CA SER A 84 -18.01 -0.74 37.42
C SER A 84 -17.33 -0.70 38.79
N GLY A 85 -17.10 0.51 39.31
CA GLY A 85 -16.47 0.71 40.60
C GLY A 85 -16.61 2.17 41.02
N GLN A 86 -17.77 2.48 41.59
CA GLN A 86 -18.05 3.72 42.29
C GLN A 86 -17.09 3.85 43.48
N GLY A 87 -16.26 4.90 43.52
CA GLY A 87 -15.33 5.16 44.61
C GLY A 87 -14.64 6.52 44.47
N THR A 88 -15.13 7.48 45.25
CA THR A 88 -14.56 8.83 45.47
C THR A 88 -13.18 8.80 46.12
N GLY A 89 -12.25 9.67 45.71
CA GLY A 89 -10.98 9.95 46.42
C GLY A 89 -9.93 10.58 45.48
N VAL A 90 -9.85 11.91 45.37
CA VAL A 90 -8.86 12.80 46.02
C VAL A 90 -7.38 12.43 45.78
N GLY A 91 -6.71 13.25 44.96
CA GLY A 91 -5.35 13.77 45.16
C GLY A 91 -4.14 12.83 45.02
N GLY A 92 -3.11 13.27 44.29
CA GLY A 92 -1.76 12.75 44.44
C GLY A 92 -0.87 12.88 43.21
N ASP A 93 -0.08 13.96 43.17
CA ASP A 93 1.19 14.02 42.44
C ASP A 93 2.04 12.77 42.69
N GLY A 94 2.78 12.30 41.68
CA GLY A 94 3.83 11.32 41.98
C GLY A 94 4.41 10.56 40.80
N CYS A 95 5.55 11.07 40.35
CA CYS A 95 6.78 10.31 40.11
C CYS A 95 6.90 9.44 38.85
N SER A 96 7.79 9.92 37.99
CA SER A 96 8.60 9.22 36.99
C SER A 96 9.06 7.82 37.39
N SER A 97 9.27 6.95 36.39
CA SER A 97 10.07 5.74 36.53
C SER A 97 10.84 5.40 35.24
N PRO A 98 11.97 4.67 35.35
CA PRO A 98 13.20 4.93 34.60
C PRO A 98 13.39 4.03 33.36
N VAL A 99 14.24 4.49 32.46
CA VAL A 99 14.75 3.76 31.29
C VAL A 99 15.80 2.73 31.72
N PRO A 100 15.75 1.46 31.29
CA PRO A 100 16.81 0.49 31.56
C PRO A 100 18.03 0.74 30.65
N SER A 101 19.23 0.72 31.24
CA SER A 101 20.49 0.62 30.50
C SER A 101 20.91 -0.85 30.45
N ASP A 102 21.06 -1.37 29.25
CA ASP A 102 21.54 -2.73 28.96
C ASP A 102 23.07 -2.80 29.19
N SER A 103 23.56 -3.93 29.70
CA SER A 103 24.96 -4.19 30.07
C SER A 103 25.78 -4.76 28.92
#